data_AF-A0A4X2KV42-F1
#
_entry.id   AF-A0A4X2KV42-F1
#
_cell.length_a   1.000
_cell.length_b   1.000
_cell.length_c   1.000
_cell.angle_alpha   90.00
_cell.angle_beta   90.00
_cell.angle_gamma   90.00
#
_symmetry.space_group_name_H-M   'P 1'
#
loop_
_entity.id
_entity.type
_entity.pdbx_description
1 polymer ?
#
loop_
_entity_poly.entity_id
_entity_poly.type
_entity_poly.pdbx_seq_one_letter_code
_entity_poly.pdbx_strand_id
1 'polypeptide(L)'
;WFTERGWGWESSLLSWVQATPFSSFPTLSQGLSDFCSSPDPYVLNLTREETGLNPEILHYYFLCNQVVSNPFQERLTLSQRSLASIYSQLQGLEREAVPQFPAAQKPLLALEEMLNVTEGNFHQLVALLHCRGLHKDYGAALRGLCEDSMEGLLFLLLFSLLSALALATALCSLPGAWAHFPSSDDYDDPEDDDPFNPQESKRFVQWQSSI
;
A
#
# COMPACT_ATOMS: atom_id res chain seq x y z
N TRP A 1 -21.02 44.29 -12.98
CA TRP A 1 -20.95 42.97 -13.65
C TRP A 1 -19.77 42.07 -13.22
N PHE A 2 -18.67 42.59 -12.66
CA PHE A 2 -17.58 41.73 -12.13
C PHE A 2 -17.56 41.59 -10.60
N THR A 3 -18.24 42.47 -9.86
CA THR A 3 -18.35 42.41 -8.39
C THR A 3 -19.42 41.46 -7.86
N GLU A 4 -20.33 40.94 -8.70
CA GLU A 4 -21.34 39.95 -8.28
C GLU A 4 -20.89 38.48 -8.46
N ARG A 5 -19.77 38.23 -9.15
CA ARG A 5 -19.18 36.88 -9.28
C ARG A 5 -18.07 36.58 -8.26
N GLY A 6 -17.85 37.49 -7.31
CA GLY A 6 -16.79 37.38 -6.30
C GLY A 6 -16.89 36.16 -5.39
N TRP A 7 -18.08 35.62 -5.18
CA TRP A 7 -18.31 34.49 -4.26
C TRP A 7 -18.31 33.12 -4.95
N GLY A 8 -18.38 33.07 -6.29
CA GLY A 8 -18.59 31.82 -7.03
C GLY A 8 -17.31 30.96 -7.17
N TRP A 9 -16.15 31.61 -7.28
CA TRP A 9 -14.86 30.92 -7.45
C TRP A 9 -14.32 30.42 -6.10
N GLU A 10 -14.51 31.15 -5.00
CA GLU A 10 -14.21 30.65 -3.64
C GLU A 10 -15.08 29.45 -3.29
N SER A 11 -16.38 29.53 -3.58
CA SER A 11 -17.32 28.40 -3.42
C SER A 11 -16.93 27.21 -4.29
N SER A 12 -16.48 27.46 -5.53
CA SER A 12 -15.99 26.40 -6.41
C SER A 12 -14.70 25.80 -5.88
N LEU A 13 -13.70 26.61 -5.49
CA LEU A 13 -12.43 26.12 -4.94
C LEU A 13 -12.64 25.30 -3.65
N LEU A 14 -13.50 25.76 -2.74
CA LEU A 14 -13.85 25.01 -1.54
C LEU A 14 -14.57 23.70 -1.86
N SER A 15 -15.47 23.70 -2.85
CA SER A 15 -16.12 22.49 -3.37
C SER A 15 -15.13 21.52 -4.01
N TRP A 16 -14.13 22.02 -4.77
CA TRP A 16 -13.05 21.19 -5.33
C TRP A 16 -12.12 20.65 -4.25
N VAL A 17 -11.77 21.43 -3.23
CA VAL A 17 -10.97 20.98 -2.08
C VAL A 17 -11.72 19.91 -1.28
N GLN A 18 -13.04 20.07 -1.09
CA GLN A 18 -13.89 19.05 -0.46
C GLN A 18 -14.13 17.81 -1.34
N ALA A 19 -14.14 17.97 -2.66
CA ALA A 19 -14.30 16.88 -3.64
C ALA A 19 -12.98 16.17 -3.99
N THR A 20 -11.82 16.74 -3.65
CA THR A 20 -10.54 16.04 -3.77
C THR A 20 -10.41 14.95 -2.71
N PRO A 21 -9.70 13.85 -2.99
CA PRO A 21 -9.47 12.75 -2.03
C PRO A 21 -8.76 13.18 -0.73
N PHE A 22 -8.35 14.45 -0.62
CA PHE A 22 -7.67 15.07 0.52
C PHE A 22 -8.48 14.99 1.83
N SER A 23 -9.82 15.01 1.77
CA SER A 23 -10.68 14.87 2.96
C SER A 23 -10.66 13.45 3.55
N SER A 24 -10.32 12.44 2.75
CA SER A 24 -10.23 11.02 3.15
C SER A 24 -8.83 10.59 3.58
N PHE A 25 -7.80 11.41 3.35
CA PHE A 25 -6.43 11.14 3.77
C PHE A 25 -6.27 10.95 5.29
N PRO A 26 -6.90 11.76 6.17
CA PRO A 26 -6.77 11.59 7.62
C PRO A 26 -7.30 10.23 8.09
N THR A 27 -8.42 9.78 7.52
CA THR A 27 -9.07 8.52 7.92
C THR A 27 -8.30 7.29 7.43
N LEU A 28 -7.73 7.35 6.22
CA LEU A 28 -6.91 6.26 5.68
C LEU A 28 -5.58 6.14 6.43
N SER A 29 -4.96 7.27 6.77
CA SER A 29 -3.71 7.32 7.55
C SER A 29 -3.88 6.74 8.95
N GLN A 30 -4.97 7.07 9.64
CA GLN A 30 -5.25 6.55 10.98
C GLN A 30 -5.46 5.02 10.94
N GLY A 31 -6.23 4.52 9.97
CA GLY A 31 -6.45 3.07 9.80
C GLY A 31 -5.17 2.29 9.49
N LEU A 32 -4.28 2.85 8.65
CA LEU A 32 -2.96 2.26 8.36
C LEU A 32 -2.05 2.28 9.59
N SER A 33 -2.04 3.36 10.37
CA SER A 33 -1.22 3.47 11.59
C SER A 33 -1.65 2.48 12.68
N ASP A 34 -2.96 2.31 12.88
CA ASP A 34 -3.51 1.35 13.84
C ASP A 34 -3.21 -0.08 13.40
N PHE A 35 -3.33 -0.35 12.10
CA PHE A 35 -2.95 -1.63 11.51
C PHE A 35 -1.46 -1.94 11.70
N CYS A 36 -0.58 -0.97 11.46
CA CYS A 36 0.86 -1.15 11.65
C CYS A 36 1.29 -1.32 13.11
N SER A 37 0.49 -0.81 14.05
CA SER A 37 0.73 -0.97 15.48
C SER A 37 0.37 -2.37 15.99
N SER A 38 -0.71 -2.96 15.48
CA SER A 38 -1.12 -4.32 15.83
C SER A 38 -1.81 -5.03 14.64
N PRO A 39 -1.03 -5.66 13.74
CA PRO A 39 -1.57 -6.28 12.53
C PRO A 39 -2.18 -7.67 12.79
N ASP A 40 -1.75 -8.34 13.85
CA ASP A 40 -2.10 -9.72 14.17
C ASP A 40 -3.61 -10.00 14.19
N PRO A 41 -4.46 -9.28 14.95
CA PRO A 41 -5.88 -9.60 15.05
C PRO A 41 -6.62 -9.47 13.71
N TYR A 42 -6.25 -8.50 12.89
CA TYR A 42 -6.85 -8.29 11.57
C TYR A 42 -6.49 -9.42 10.61
N VAL A 43 -5.19 -9.72 10.48
CA VAL A 43 -4.69 -10.74 9.55
C VAL A 43 -5.22 -12.13 9.93
N LEU A 44 -5.23 -12.44 11.23
CA LEU A 44 -5.73 -13.72 11.74
C LEU A 44 -7.24 -13.89 11.52
N ASN A 45 -8.04 -12.82 11.66
CA ASN A 45 -9.48 -12.89 11.43
C ASN A 45 -9.80 -13.09 9.94
N LEU A 46 -9.13 -12.32 9.07
CA LEU A 46 -9.29 -12.43 7.63
C LEU A 46 -8.88 -13.81 7.11
N THR A 47 -7.71 -14.29 7.52
CA THR A 47 -7.24 -15.62 7.08
C THR A 47 -8.13 -16.74 7.60
N ARG A 48 -8.70 -16.62 8.81
CA ARG A 48 -9.70 -17.59 9.32
C ARG A 48 -10.94 -17.63 8.43
N GLU A 49 -11.45 -16.48 8.01
CA GLU A 49 -12.63 -16.39 7.15
C GLU A 49 -12.39 -17.03 5.79
N GLU A 50 -11.22 -16.78 5.19
CA GLU A 50 -10.85 -17.28 3.86
C GLU A 50 -10.49 -18.77 3.83
N THR A 51 -9.76 -19.25 4.84
CA THR A 51 -9.19 -20.61 4.83
C THR A 51 -9.89 -21.61 5.75
N GLY A 52 -10.72 -21.13 6.68
CA GLY A 52 -11.41 -21.99 7.66
C GLY A 52 -10.47 -22.72 8.63
N LEU A 53 -9.19 -22.34 8.70
CA LEU A 53 -8.20 -22.99 9.56
C LEU A 53 -8.45 -22.71 11.06
N ASN A 54 -8.10 -23.67 11.92
CA ASN A 54 -8.22 -23.52 13.38
C ASN A 54 -7.36 -22.33 13.86
N PRO A 55 -7.91 -21.36 14.63
CA PRO A 55 -7.17 -20.20 15.13
C PRO A 55 -5.86 -20.52 15.85
N GLU A 56 -5.76 -21.66 16.54
CA GLU A 56 -4.55 -22.05 17.27
C GLU A 56 -3.37 -22.36 16.34
N ILE A 57 -3.63 -23.02 15.21
CA ILE A 57 -2.61 -23.34 14.20
C ILE A 57 -2.11 -22.05 13.56
N LEU A 58 -3.04 -21.16 13.25
CA LEU A 58 -2.78 -19.86 12.64
C LEU A 58 -1.91 -18.98 13.56
N HIS A 59 -2.24 -18.93 14.85
CA HIS A 59 -1.44 -18.28 15.89
C HIS A 59 -0.03 -18.86 15.97
N TYR A 60 0.12 -20.19 15.94
CA TYR A 60 1.43 -20.84 15.98
C TYR A 60 2.32 -20.40 14.80
N TYR A 61 1.80 -20.39 13.57
CA TYR A 61 2.60 -20.05 12.39
C TYR A 61 2.89 -18.54 12.25
N PHE A 62 1.95 -17.66 12.59
CA PHE A 62 2.15 -16.21 12.47
C PHE A 62 2.88 -15.57 13.65
N LEU A 63 2.62 -16.00 14.90
CA LEU A 63 3.26 -15.41 16.09
C LEU A 63 4.46 -16.20 16.57
N CYS A 64 4.61 -17.46 16.14
CA CYS A 64 5.73 -18.33 16.48
C CYS A 64 6.02 -18.37 18.00
N ASN A 65 4.93 -18.42 18.79
CA ASN A 65 5.02 -18.40 20.25
C ASN A 65 5.56 -19.74 20.79
N GLN A 66 6.50 -19.69 21.72
CA GLN A 66 7.15 -20.87 22.30
C GLN A 66 6.22 -21.74 23.16
N VAL A 67 5.06 -21.20 23.56
CA VAL A 67 4.09 -21.91 24.41
C VAL A 67 3.30 -22.96 23.62
N VAL A 68 3.14 -22.78 22.31
CA VAL A 68 2.40 -23.72 21.45
C VAL A 68 3.42 -24.60 20.72
N SER A 69 3.43 -25.88 21.05
CA SER A 69 4.27 -26.86 20.36
C SER A 69 3.78 -27.12 18.93
N ASN A 70 4.69 -27.47 18.04
CA ASN A 70 4.33 -27.82 16.66
C ASN A 70 3.25 -28.93 16.65
N PRO A 71 2.12 -28.77 15.94
CA PRO A 71 1.12 -29.85 15.84
C PRO A 71 1.70 -31.13 15.22
N PHE A 72 2.80 -31.03 14.48
CA PHE A 72 3.52 -32.16 13.91
C PHE A 72 4.64 -32.70 14.82
N GLN A 73 4.90 -32.08 15.98
CA GLN A 73 6.01 -32.45 16.88
C GLN A 73 5.95 -33.94 17.25
N GLU A 74 4.78 -34.44 17.60
CA GLU A 74 4.60 -35.84 17.99
C GLU A 74 4.95 -36.80 16.84
N ARG A 75 4.44 -36.49 15.64
CA ARG A 75 4.67 -37.28 14.43
C ARG A 75 6.14 -37.27 14.02
N LEU A 76 6.79 -36.10 14.10
CA LEU A 76 8.22 -35.91 13.83
C LEU A 76 9.08 -36.68 14.85
N THR A 77 8.70 -36.65 16.12
CA THR A 77 9.41 -37.39 17.17
C THR A 77 9.29 -38.89 16.95
N LEU A 78 8.10 -39.36 16.56
CA LEU A 78 7.86 -40.78 16.27
C LEU A 78 8.69 -41.24 15.07
N SER A 79 8.71 -40.48 13.97
CA SER A 79 9.51 -40.82 12.79
C SER A 79 11.01 -40.79 13.07
N GLN A 80 11.48 -39.83 13.87
CA GLN A 80 12.88 -39.75 14.27
C GLN A 80 13.28 -40.95 15.15
N ARG A 81 12.41 -41.37 16.08
CA ARG A 81 12.62 -42.56 16.90
C ARG A 81 12.65 -43.83 16.04
N SER A 82 11.75 -43.96 15.05
CA SER A 82 11.76 -45.12 14.17
C SER A 82 13.02 -45.18 13.31
N LEU A 83 13.49 -44.05 12.77
CA LEU A 83 14.73 -43.99 12.01
C LEU A 83 15.92 -44.41 12.88
N ALA A 84 16.06 -43.85 14.08
CA ALA A 84 17.12 -44.22 15.01
C ALA A 84 17.09 -45.72 15.37
N SER A 85 15.90 -46.28 15.55
CA SER A 85 15.73 -47.73 15.78
C SER A 85 16.22 -48.54 14.58
N ILE A 86 15.88 -48.15 13.34
CA ILE A 86 16.31 -48.86 12.13
C ILE A 86 17.83 -48.80 12.00
N TYR A 87 18.46 -47.62 12.21
CA TYR A 87 19.91 -47.48 12.23
C TYR A 87 20.56 -48.45 13.23
N SER A 88 20.04 -48.52 14.46
CA SER A 88 20.58 -49.42 15.48
C SER A 88 20.44 -50.90 15.13
N GLN A 89 19.31 -51.28 14.52
CA GLN A 89 19.07 -52.66 14.09
C GLN A 89 19.98 -53.03 12.91
N LEU A 90 20.18 -52.11 11.97
CA LEU A 90 21.01 -52.33 10.80
C LEU A 90 22.49 -52.47 11.17
N GLN A 91 22.98 -51.63 12.10
CA GLN A 91 24.34 -51.73 12.63
C GLN A 91 24.55 -53.03 13.45
N GLY A 92 23.53 -53.46 14.19
CA GLY A 92 23.55 -54.76 14.88
C GLY A 92 23.59 -55.94 13.90
N LEU A 93 22.79 -55.87 12.83
CA LEU A 93 22.74 -56.89 11.79
C LEU A 93 24.05 -56.97 11.00
N GLU A 94 24.67 -55.83 10.69
CA GLU A 94 25.98 -55.78 10.06
C GLU A 94 27.03 -56.49 10.93
N ARG A 95 27.08 -56.15 12.22
CA ARG A 95 28.08 -56.68 13.16
C ARG A 95 27.99 -58.20 13.34
N GLU A 96 26.78 -58.76 13.28
CA GLU A 96 26.54 -60.19 13.53
C GLU A 96 26.52 -61.03 12.24
N ALA A 97 25.96 -60.49 11.15
CA ALA A 97 25.73 -61.25 9.91
C ALA A 97 26.86 -61.11 8.88
N VAL A 98 27.58 -59.98 8.81
CA VAL A 98 28.69 -59.82 7.85
C VAL A 98 29.83 -60.82 8.04
N PRO A 99 30.24 -61.19 9.28
CA PRO A 99 31.25 -62.22 9.50
C PRO A 99 30.84 -63.61 8.99
N GLN A 100 29.53 -63.91 8.99
CA GLN A 100 28.99 -65.22 8.63
C GLN A 100 28.52 -65.30 7.17
N PHE A 101 28.01 -64.20 6.61
CA PHE A 101 27.45 -64.12 5.27
C PHE A 101 27.94 -62.85 4.55
N PRO A 102 29.15 -62.88 3.93
CA PRO A 102 29.73 -61.71 3.25
C PRO A 102 28.90 -61.23 2.04
N ALA A 103 28.02 -62.08 1.49
CA ALA A 103 27.09 -61.69 0.43
C ALA A 103 26.00 -60.68 0.88
N ALA A 104 25.73 -60.57 2.19
CA ALA A 104 24.74 -59.66 2.76
C ALA A 104 25.24 -58.20 2.87
N GLN A 105 26.53 -57.94 2.63
CA GLN A 105 27.10 -56.60 2.75
C GLN A 105 26.56 -55.61 1.71
N LYS A 106 26.38 -56.04 0.45
CA LYS A 106 25.83 -55.19 -0.61
C LYS A 106 24.42 -54.65 -0.30
N PRO A 107 23.43 -55.48 0.12
CA PRO A 107 22.11 -54.96 0.48
C PRO A 107 22.13 -54.10 1.76
N LEU A 108 23.05 -54.33 2.70
CA LEU A 108 23.22 -53.47 3.89
C LEU A 108 23.69 -52.06 3.51
N LEU A 109 24.70 -51.95 2.64
CA LEU A 109 25.19 -50.65 2.15
C LEU A 109 24.11 -49.89 1.37
N ALA A 110 23.31 -50.59 0.55
CA ALA A 110 22.20 -49.97 -0.16
C ALA A 110 21.10 -49.44 0.77
N LEU A 111 20.84 -50.14 1.89
CA LEU A 111 19.91 -49.68 2.91
C LEU A 111 20.46 -48.47 3.69
N GLU A 112 21.76 -48.47 4.01
CA GLU A 112 22.41 -47.33 4.67
C GLU A 112 22.36 -46.06 3.80
N GLU A 113 22.60 -46.19 2.50
CA GLU A 113 22.48 -45.09 1.54
C GLU A 113 21.04 -44.55 1.50
N MET A 114 20.04 -45.43 1.45
CA MET A 114 18.63 -45.02 1.46
C MET A 114 18.24 -44.34 2.77
N LEU A 115 18.75 -44.81 3.91
CA LEU A 115 18.52 -44.20 5.22
C LEU A 115 19.15 -42.82 5.31
N ASN A 116 20.37 -42.64 4.78
CA ASN A 116 21.05 -41.34 4.74
C ASN A 116 20.27 -40.32 3.89
N VAL A 117 19.74 -40.74 2.74
CA VAL A 117 18.83 -39.90 1.93
C VAL A 117 17.55 -39.57 2.70
N THR A 118 16.98 -40.54 3.41
CA THR A 118 15.75 -40.35 4.18
C THR A 118 15.96 -39.41 5.37
N GLU A 119 17.10 -39.49 6.06
CA GLU A 119 17.50 -38.59 7.14
C GLU A 119 17.67 -37.16 6.62
N GLY A 120 18.36 -36.98 5.49
CA GLY A 120 18.50 -35.68 4.84
C GLY A 120 17.15 -35.05 4.48
N ASN A 121 16.26 -35.83 3.85
CA ASN A 121 14.90 -35.37 3.51
C ASN A 121 14.07 -35.04 4.76
N PHE A 122 14.23 -35.81 5.84
CA PHE A 122 13.56 -35.57 7.11
C PHE A 122 14.01 -34.25 7.73
N HIS A 123 15.32 -33.97 7.77
CA HIS A 123 15.83 -32.69 8.26
C HIS A 123 15.29 -31.50 7.47
N GLN A 124 15.21 -31.62 6.14
CA GLN A 124 14.64 -30.57 5.30
C GLN A 124 13.14 -30.38 5.55
N LEU A 125 12.38 -31.47 5.69
CA LEU A 125 10.96 -31.42 6.01
C LEU A 125 10.71 -30.78 7.38
N VAL A 126 11.51 -31.16 8.39
CA VAL A 126 11.44 -30.56 9.73
C VAL A 126 11.65 -29.05 9.65
N ALA A 127 12.64 -28.57 8.90
CA ALA A 127 12.90 -27.14 8.74
C ALA A 127 11.71 -26.38 8.12
N LEU A 128 11.02 -26.98 7.14
CA LEU A 128 9.83 -26.39 6.50
C LEU A 128 8.60 -26.35 7.42
N LEU A 129 8.49 -27.30 8.35
CA LEU A 129 7.34 -27.40 9.27
C LEU A 129 7.44 -26.43 10.45
N HIS A 130 8.55 -25.71 10.62
CA HIS A 130 8.72 -24.72 11.69
C HIS A 130 8.03 -23.40 11.35
N CYS A 131 7.46 -22.73 12.35
CA CYS A 131 6.83 -21.41 12.22
C CYS A 131 7.77 -20.31 11.70
N ARG A 132 9.10 -20.52 11.80
CA ARG A 132 10.12 -19.52 11.48
C ARG A 132 10.10 -19.06 10.02
N GLY A 133 9.79 -19.94 9.07
CA GLY A 133 9.72 -19.59 7.65
C GLY A 133 8.58 -18.61 7.38
N LEU A 134 7.36 -19.03 7.71
CA LEU A 134 6.16 -18.20 7.49
C LEU A 134 6.17 -16.91 8.32
N HIS A 135 6.62 -16.97 9.57
CA HIS A 135 6.76 -15.78 10.41
C HIS A 135 7.73 -14.76 9.82
N LYS A 136 8.82 -15.23 9.19
CA LYS A 136 9.78 -14.35 8.50
C LYS A 136 9.12 -13.66 7.31
N ASP A 137 8.40 -14.40 6.48
CA ASP A 137 7.73 -13.85 5.30
C ASP A 137 6.60 -12.89 5.71
N TYR A 138 5.84 -13.23 6.74
CA TYR A 138 4.82 -12.37 7.35
C TYR A 138 5.42 -11.05 7.85
N GLY A 139 6.48 -11.11 8.66
CA GLY A 139 7.14 -9.91 9.16
C GLY A 139 7.85 -9.09 8.08
N ALA A 140 8.32 -9.71 7.00
CA ALA A 140 8.88 -9.01 5.84
C ALA A 140 7.79 -8.27 5.08
N ALA A 141 6.65 -8.92 4.83
CA ALA A 141 5.49 -8.29 4.18
C ALA A 141 4.94 -7.12 4.99
N LEU A 142 4.82 -7.28 6.32
CA LEU A 142 4.38 -6.21 7.20
C LEU A 142 5.32 -5.02 7.23
N ARG A 143 6.65 -5.25 7.28
CA ARG A 143 7.62 -4.14 7.17
C ARG A 143 7.49 -3.44 5.83
N GLY A 144 7.39 -4.16 4.72
CA GLY A 144 7.18 -3.53 3.42
C GLY A 144 5.88 -2.71 3.37
N LEU A 145 4.81 -3.22 3.95
CA LEU A 145 3.53 -2.51 4.01
C LEU A 145 3.56 -1.29 4.93
N CYS A 146 4.22 -1.35 6.08
CA CYS A 146 4.15 -0.30 7.09
C CYS A 146 5.30 0.72 7.00
N GLU A 147 6.51 0.24 6.71
CA GLU A 147 7.71 1.06 6.63
C GLU A 147 7.77 1.75 5.26
N ASP A 148 7.65 1.00 4.15
CA ASP A 148 7.76 1.57 2.81
C ASP A 148 6.50 2.38 2.41
N SER A 149 5.30 1.96 2.82
CA SER A 149 4.06 2.70 2.49
C SER A 149 3.98 4.04 3.21
N MET A 150 4.39 4.09 4.48
CA MET A 150 4.41 5.32 5.27
C MET A 150 5.34 6.38 4.64
N GLU A 151 6.48 5.95 4.10
CA GLU A 151 7.38 6.84 3.36
C GLU A 151 6.73 7.35 2.06
N GLY A 152 6.07 6.48 1.30
CA GLY A 152 5.34 6.87 0.08
C GLY A 152 4.19 7.86 0.35
N LEU A 153 3.43 7.65 1.42
CA LEU A 153 2.36 8.54 1.87
C LEU A 153 2.90 9.92 2.25
N LEU A 154 4.03 9.96 2.96
CA LEU A 154 4.70 11.22 3.31
C LEU A 154 5.08 12.02 2.06
N PHE A 155 5.68 11.37 1.05
CA PHE A 155 6.01 12.03 -0.21
C PHE A 155 4.77 12.53 -0.96
N LEU A 156 3.71 11.73 -1.04
CA LEU A 156 2.46 12.14 -1.69
C LEU A 156 1.83 13.36 -1.01
N LEU A 157 1.83 13.41 0.32
CA LEU A 157 1.35 14.55 1.09
C LEU A 157 2.18 15.81 0.82
N LEU A 158 3.52 15.69 0.81
CA LEU A 158 4.42 16.81 0.50
C LEU A 158 4.18 17.35 -0.91
N PHE A 159 4.12 16.48 -1.91
CA PHE A 159 3.84 16.89 -3.29
C PHE A 159 2.44 17.52 -3.42
N SER A 160 1.44 17.01 -2.71
CA SER A 160 0.10 17.59 -2.69
C SER A 160 0.09 18.99 -2.07
N LEU A 161 0.83 19.21 -0.99
CA LEU A 161 0.97 20.53 -0.36
C LEU A 161 1.70 21.51 -1.29
N LEU A 162 2.79 21.07 -1.92
CA LEU A 162 3.55 21.88 -2.86
C LEU A 162 2.71 22.27 -4.09
N SER A 163 1.94 21.34 -4.63
CA SER A 163 1.06 21.62 -5.77
C SER A 163 -0.09 22.56 -5.38
N ALA A 164 -0.69 22.40 -4.20
CA ALA A 164 -1.71 23.31 -3.68
C ALA A 164 -1.15 24.73 -3.47
N LEU A 165 0.05 24.88 -2.90
CA LEU A 165 0.72 26.17 -2.76
C LEU A 165 1.02 26.79 -4.13
N ALA A 166 1.56 26.01 -5.08
CA ALA A 166 1.84 26.50 -6.42
C ALA A 166 0.56 26.99 -7.12
N LEU A 167 -0.52 26.23 -7.04
CA LEU A 167 -1.83 26.64 -7.57
C LEU A 167 -2.38 27.89 -6.88
N ALA A 168 -2.28 27.99 -5.55
CA ALA A 168 -2.70 29.17 -4.81
C ALA A 168 -1.90 30.42 -5.24
N THR A 169 -0.58 30.31 -5.38
CA THR A 169 0.27 31.42 -5.85
C THR A 169 -0.03 31.82 -7.29
N ALA A 170 -0.31 30.85 -8.18
CA ALA A 170 -0.74 31.14 -9.53
C ALA A 170 -2.10 31.87 -9.53
N LEU A 171 -3.10 31.33 -8.83
CA LEU A 171 -4.43 31.93 -8.74
C LEU A 171 -4.43 33.31 -8.06
N CYS A 172 -3.52 33.58 -7.12
CA CYS A 172 -3.38 34.89 -6.49
C CYS A 172 -2.58 35.90 -7.34
N SER A 173 -1.73 35.45 -8.27
CA SER A 173 -0.98 36.33 -9.17
C SER A 173 -1.73 36.65 -10.47
N LEU A 174 -2.64 35.76 -10.91
CA LEU A 174 -3.49 35.99 -12.09
C LEU A 174 -4.31 37.30 -12.02
N PRO A 175 -5.02 37.66 -10.92
CA PRO A 175 -5.79 38.90 -10.83
C PRO A 175 -4.96 40.17 -11.05
N GLY A 176 -3.69 40.16 -10.64
CA GLY A 176 -2.78 41.28 -10.86
C GLY A 176 -2.40 41.50 -12.32
N ALA A 177 -2.45 40.45 -13.15
CA ALA A 177 -2.13 40.52 -14.57
C ALA A 177 -3.30 41.04 -15.44
N TRP A 178 -4.55 40.81 -15.03
CA TRP A 178 -5.72 41.38 -15.73
C TRP A 178 -5.83 42.90 -15.58
N ALA A 179 -5.21 43.48 -14.55
CA ALA A 179 -5.12 44.93 -14.39
C ALA A 179 -4.10 45.59 -15.35
N HIS A 180 -3.25 44.80 -16.02
CA HIS A 180 -2.29 45.28 -17.03
C HIS A 180 -2.74 45.03 -18.47
N PHE A 181 -3.84 44.32 -18.69
CA PHE A 181 -4.49 44.30 -19.99
C PHE A 181 -5.44 45.50 -20.08
N PRO A 182 -5.24 46.45 -21.02
CA PRO A 182 -6.25 47.45 -21.29
C PRO A 182 -7.56 46.75 -21.66
N SER A 183 -8.66 47.17 -21.08
CA SER A 183 -10.00 46.72 -21.49
C SER A 183 -10.15 47.01 -22.97
N SER A 184 -10.33 45.96 -23.78
CA SER A 184 -10.71 46.05 -25.19
C SER A 184 -12.18 46.49 -25.33
N ASP A 185 -12.58 47.53 -24.59
CA ASP A 185 -13.90 48.17 -24.68
C ASP A 185 -13.84 49.53 -25.39
N ASP A 186 -12.65 49.98 -25.85
CA ASP A 186 -12.56 51.02 -26.89
C ASP A 186 -12.69 50.35 -28.27
N TYR A 187 -13.90 49.85 -28.57
CA TYR A 187 -14.35 49.90 -29.95
C TYR A 187 -14.68 51.37 -30.21
N ASP A 188 -13.80 52.09 -30.90
CA ASP A 188 -14.16 53.33 -31.58
C ASP A 188 -15.43 53.04 -32.37
N ASP A 189 -16.56 53.58 -31.92
CA ASP A 189 -17.85 53.50 -32.59
C ASP A 189 -17.75 54.35 -33.86
N PRO A 190 -17.78 53.77 -35.08
CA PRO A 190 -17.68 54.52 -36.32
C PRO A 190 -19.00 55.24 -36.68
N GLU A 191 -19.77 55.69 -35.68
CA GLU A 191 -21.05 56.41 -35.84
C GLU A 191 -20.94 57.92 -35.54
N ASP A 192 -19.76 58.45 -35.22
CA ASP A 192 -19.56 59.90 -35.00
C ASP A 192 -19.39 60.72 -36.31
N ASP A 193 -19.35 60.07 -37.48
CA ASP A 193 -19.33 60.73 -38.80
C ASP A 193 -20.72 60.76 -39.49
N ASP A 194 -21.81 60.53 -38.74
CA ASP A 194 -23.18 60.61 -39.28
C ASP A 194 -23.81 62.01 -39.08
N PRO A 195 -24.05 62.81 -40.15
CA PRO A 195 -24.51 64.19 -40.06
C PRO A 195 -25.98 64.38 -39.62
N PHE A 196 -26.67 63.32 -39.16
CA PHE A 196 -28.10 63.35 -38.80
C PHE A 196 -28.39 63.04 -37.31
N ASN A 197 -27.39 63.12 -36.42
CA ASN A 197 -27.59 62.91 -34.98
C ASN A 197 -28.39 64.06 -34.32
N PRO A 198 -29.51 63.80 -33.59
CA PRO A 198 -30.41 64.83 -33.03
C PRO A 198 -29.81 65.76 -31.95
N GLN A 199 -28.55 65.57 -31.53
CA GLN A 199 -27.85 66.43 -30.57
C GLN A 199 -27.41 67.78 -31.16
N GLU A 200 -27.08 67.86 -32.45
CA GLU A 200 -26.67 69.11 -33.13
C GLU A 200 -27.86 70.09 -33.31
N SER A 201 -29.08 69.56 -33.43
CA SER A 201 -30.29 70.39 -33.58
C SER A 201 -30.55 71.28 -32.36
N LYS A 202 -30.19 70.82 -31.15
CA LYS A 202 -30.37 71.60 -29.91
C LYS A 202 -29.40 72.76 -29.79
N ARG A 203 -28.21 72.65 -30.39
CA ARG A 203 -27.18 73.70 -30.40
C ARG A 203 -27.57 74.86 -31.31
N PHE A 204 -28.27 74.57 -32.42
CA PHE A 204 -28.74 75.59 -33.37
C PHE A 204 -29.90 76.44 -32.81
N VAL A 205 -30.80 75.86 -32.02
CA VAL A 205 -31.91 76.62 -31.38
C VAL A 205 -31.41 77.60 -30.31
N GLN A 206 -30.29 77.29 -29.66
CA GLN A 206 -29.70 78.14 -28.63
C GLN A 206 -28.95 79.36 -29.21
N TRP A 207 -28.40 79.27 -30.43
CA TRP A 207 -27.75 80.42 -31.08
C TRP A 207 -28.74 81.48 -31.56
N GLN A 208 -29.97 81.09 -31.96
CA GLN A 208 -31.00 82.02 -32.44
C GLN A 208 -31.73 82.81 -31.34
N SER A 209 -31.57 82.44 -30.07
CA SER A 209 -32.21 83.11 -28.92
C SER A 209 -31.30 84.13 -28.22
N SER A 210 -30.09 84.35 -28.75
CA SER A 210 -29.11 85.31 -28.22
C SER A 210 -28.67 86.38 -29.24
N ILE A 211 -29.44 86.57 -30.33
CA ILE A 211 -29.35 87.72 -31.25
C ILE A 211 -30.60 88.59 -31.11
#